data_AF-A0A178HTY4-F1
#
_entry.id   AF-A0A178HTY4-F1
#
_cell.length_a   1.000
_cell.length_b   1.000
_cell.length_c   1.000
_cell.angle_alpha   90.00
_cell.angle_beta   90.00
_cell.angle_gamma   90.00
#
_symmetry.space_group_name_H-M   'P 1'
#
loop_
_entity.id
_entity.type
_entity.pdbx_description
1 polymer ?
#
loop_
_entity_poly.entity_id
_entity_poly.type
_entity_poly.pdbx_seq_one_letter_code
_entity_poly.pdbx_strand_id
1 'polypeptide(L)'
;MKENAFKAECNKCFALCCTALSFERGDQFGHDKLAGQPCHYLQADFRCRIHAQREALGYDGCEAFDCLGAGQRASALHAGENWRNDPAIARRLYASFSLLMRIQEMRQALDTAAELPLDAALHEERQAC
;
A
#
# COMPACT_ATOMS: atom_id res chain seq x y z
N MET A 1 -16.06 -8.99 -15.90
CA MET A 1 -15.60 -8.09 -14.82
C MET A 1 -14.09 -8.15 -14.80
N LYS A 2 -13.38 -7.06 -15.16
CA LYS A 2 -11.93 -7.00 -14.89
C LYS A 2 -11.78 -7.14 -13.37
N GLU A 3 -11.04 -8.15 -12.96
CA GLU A 3 -10.64 -8.37 -11.57
C GLU A 3 -10.06 -7.04 -11.05
N ASN A 4 -10.47 -6.59 -9.85
CA ASN A 4 -10.11 -5.27 -9.35
C ASN A 4 -8.63 -5.24 -8.96
N ALA A 5 -7.76 -5.14 -9.96
CA ALA A 5 -6.32 -5.37 -9.87
C ALA A 5 -5.63 -4.42 -8.88
N PHE A 6 -6.20 -3.25 -8.64
CA PHE A 6 -5.65 -2.22 -7.76
C PHE A 6 -6.30 -2.20 -6.38
N LYS A 7 -7.27 -3.08 -6.09
CA LYS A 7 -7.90 -3.11 -4.77
C LYS A 7 -6.90 -3.54 -3.70
N ALA A 8 -6.78 -2.74 -2.65
CA ALA A 8 -6.07 -3.15 -1.44
C ALA A 8 -6.80 -4.29 -0.73
N GLU A 9 -6.07 -5.38 -0.48
CA GLU A 9 -6.54 -6.53 0.32
C GLU A 9 -5.76 -6.60 1.64
N CYS A 10 -6.10 -5.71 2.58
CA CYS A 10 -5.36 -5.56 3.84
C CYS A 10 -5.25 -6.87 4.65
N ASN A 11 -6.23 -7.77 4.54
CA ASN A 11 -6.23 -9.09 5.20
C ASN A 11 -5.22 -10.09 4.61
N LYS A 12 -4.69 -9.83 3.42
CA LYS A 12 -3.62 -10.62 2.76
C LYS A 12 -2.24 -9.95 2.87
N CYS A 13 -2.14 -8.89 3.68
CA CYS A 13 -0.94 -8.07 3.81
C CYS A 13 -0.38 -8.17 5.23
N PHE A 14 0.95 -8.10 5.39
CA PHE A 14 1.60 -7.95 6.70
C PHE A 14 1.53 -6.50 7.23
N ALA A 15 0.39 -5.82 7.06
CA ALA A 15 0.14 -4.45 7.51
C ALA A 15 1.19 -3.41 7.09
N LEU A 16 1.69 -3.50 5.86
CA LEU A 16 2.84 -2.73 5.39
C LEU A 16 2.61 -1.21 5.43
N CYS A 17 1.42 -0.72 5.07
CA CYS A 17 1.09 0.70 5.19
C CYS A 17 1.15 1.20 6.64
N CYS A 18 0.82 0.35 7.62
CA CYS A 18 0.80 0.69 9.04
C CYS A 18 2.19 0.63 9.72
N THR A 19 3.19 0.02 9.09
CA THR A 19 4.52 -0.17 9.67
C THR A 19 5.62 0.48 8.84
N ALA A 20 5.63 0.27 7.51
CA ALA A 20 6.73 0.67 6.63
C ALA A 20 6.79 2.17 6.40
N LEU A 21 5.64 2.86 6.35
CA LEU A 21 5.54 4.28 6.04
C LEU A 21 5.60 5.14 7.30
N SER A 22 6.22 6.31 7.25
CA SER A 22 6.13 7.31 8.31
C SER A 22 4.90 8.20 8.16
N PHE A 23 4.46 8.81 9.26
CA PHE A 23 3.57 9.97 9.24
C PHE A 23 3.86 10.86 10.45
N GLU A 24 3.52 12.13 10.33
CA GLU A 24 3.68 13.13 11.38
C GLU A 24 2.31 13.52 11.92
N ARG A 25 2.28 13.93 13.19
CA ARG A 25 1.06 14.40 13.84
C ARG A 25 0.54 15.65 13.15
N GLY A 26 -0.75 15.68 12.87
CA GLY A 26 -1.43 16.81 12.26
C GLY A 26 -2.91 16.53 12.06
N ASP A 27 -3.52 17.20 11.09
CA ASP A 27 -4.96 17.08 10.84
C ASP A 27 -5.37 15.67 10.38
N GLN A 28 -4.45 14.94 9.74
CA GLN A 28 -4.72 13.62 9.17
C GLN A 28 -4.27 12.44 10.04
N PHE A 29 -3.50 12.71 11.11
CA PHE A 29 -2.92 11.68 11.97
C PHE A 29 -2.80 12.16 13.42
N GLY A 30 -3.39 11.40 14.35
CA GLY A 30 -3.40 11.74 15.78
C GLY A 30 -2.04 11.64 16.52
N HIS A 31 -0.99 11.11 15.89
CA HIS A 31 0.35 10.94 16.49
C HIS A 31 1.44 10.85 15.42
N ASP A 32 2.70 10.97 15.85
CA ASP A 32 3.88 10.73 15.01
C ASP A 32 4.27 9.27 14.97
N LYS A 33 4.80 8.83 13.83
CA LYS A 33 5.33 7.48 13.67
C LYS A 33 6.44 7.44 12.63
N LEU A 34 7.60 6.89 13.01
CA LEU A 34 8.69 6.69 12.06
C LEU A 34 8.42 5.55 11.09
N ALA A 35 9.11 5.57 9.95
CA ALA A 35 9.11 4.47 9.00
C ALA A 35 9.72 3.21 9.63
N GLY A 36 9.10 2.05 9.43
CA GLY A 36 9.47 0.79 10.06
C GLY A 36 9.00 0.62 11.50
N GLN A 37 8.48 1.66 12.15
CA GLN A 37 7.84 1.56 13.46
C GLN A 37 6.37 1.13 13.30
N PRO A 38 5.91 0.07 13.98
CA PRO A 38 4.50 -0.31 13.95
C PRO A 38 3.59 0.77 14.52
N CYS A 39 2.48 1.08 13.84
CA CYS A 39 1.43 1.94 14.39
C CYS A 39 0.91 1.35 15.72
N HIS A 40 0.67 2.18 16.73
CA HIS A 40 0.22 1.67 18.04
C HIS A 40 -1.20 1.05 18.00
N TYR A 41 -1.97 1.27 16.93
CA TYR A 41 -3.25 0.60 16.65
C TYR A 41 -3.10 -0.75 15.92
N LEU A 42 -1.89 -1.14 15.51
CA LEU A 42 -1.61 -2.39 14.81
C LEU A 42 -1.58 -3.58 15.77
N GLN A 43 -2.39 -4.59 15.49
CA GLN A 43 -2.52 -5.81 16.28
C GLN A 43 -1.53 -6.91 15.85
N ALA A 44 -1.36 -7.91 16.71
CA ALA A 44 -0.46 -9.06 16.47
C ALA A 44 -0.85 -9.91 15.25
N ASP A 45 -2.07 -9.81 14.76
CA ASP A 45 -2.54 -10.50 13.56
C ASP A 45 -2.52 -9.62 12.29
N PHE A 46 -1.78 -8.51 12.34
CA PHE A 46 -1.63 -7.53 11.24
C PHE A 46 -2.90 -6.75 10.91
N ARG A 47 -3.89 -6.70 11.83
CA ARG A 47 -5.09 -5.88 11.67
C ARG A 47 -4.98 -4.56 12.41
N CYS A 48 -5.64 -3.53 11.87
CA CYS A 48 -5.79 -2.24 12.54
C CYS A 48 -7.01 -2.30 13.48
N ARG A 49 -6.82 -2.10 14.78
CA ARG A 49 -7.91 -2.20 15.78
C ARG A 49 -8.98 -1.11 15.63
N ILE A 50 -8.68 -0.01 14.93
CA ILE A 50 -9.59 1.12 14.70
C ILE A 50 -10.01 1.26 13.23
N HIS A 51 -9.84 0.24 12.39
CA HIS A 51 -10.03 0.37 10.93
C HIS A 51 -11.38 1.02 10.53
N ALA A 52 -12.47 0.68 11.23
CA ALA A 52 -13.81 1.20 10.96
C ALA A 52 -14.10 2.57 11.63
N GLN A 53 -13.15 3.12 12.39
CA GLN A 53 -13.30 4.33 13.20
C GLN A 53 -12.15 5.31 12.93
N ARG A 54 -11.40 5.17 11.82
CA ARG A 54 -10.19 5.96 11.57
C ARG A 54 -10.52 7.44 11.42
N GLU A 55 -11.48 7.80 10.58
CA GLU A 55 -11.98 9.17 10.44
C GLU A 55 -12.38 9.76 11.81
N ALA A 56 -13.28 9.08 12.53
CA ALA A 56 -13.75 9.51 13.85
C ALA A 56 -12.65 9.68 14.91
N LEU A 57 -11.48 9.05 14.72
CA LEU A 57 -10.34 9.10 15.63
C LEU A 57 -9.17 9.95 15.10
N GLY A 58 -9.36 10.70 14.00
CA GLY A 58 -8.33 11.58 13.44
C GLY A 58 -7.24 10.83 12.67
N TYR A 59 -7.63 9.82 11.89
CA TYR A 59 -6.75 9.04 11.01
C TYR A 59 -7.21 9.10 9.55
N ASP A 60 -7.70 10.25 9.10
CA ASP A 60 -8.15 10.51 7.71
C ASP A 60 -7.08 10.19 6.69
N GLY A 61 -5.80 10.41 7.03
CA GLY A 61 -4.68 10.06 6.16
C GLY A 61 -4.59 8.55 5.88
N CYS A 62 -5.03 7.69 6.81
CA CYS A 62 -5.12 6.25 6.58
C CYS A 62 -6.31 5.85 5.72
N GLU A 63 -7.34 6.68 5.60
CA GLU A 63 -8.50 6.43 4.72
C GLU A 63 -8.27 6.94 3.32
N ALA A 64 -7.66 8.12 3.19
CA ALA A 64 -7.31 8.72 1.90
C ALA A 64 -6.18 7.98 1.18
N PHE A 65 -5.34 7.26 1.91
CA PHE A 65 -4.22 6.51 1.34
C PHE A 65 -4.67 5.15 0.79
N ASP A 66 -4.36 4.90 -0.48
CA ASP A 66 -4.45 3.56 -1.09
C ASP A 66 -3.07 3.11 -1.61
N CYS A 67 -2.69 1.88 -1.28
CA CYS A 67 -1.47 1.27 -1.79
C CYS A 67 -1.64 0.58 -3.15
N LEU A 68 -2.83 0.67 -3.75
CA LEU A 68 -3.17 0.07 -5.04
C LEU A 68 -2.89 -1.43 -5.10
N GLY A 69 -3.08 -2.10 -3.96
CA GLY A 69 -2.81 -3.52 -3.82
C GLY A 69 -1.31 -3.91 -3.80
N ALA A 70 -0.40 -2.97 -3.55
CA ALA A 70 1.02 -3.26 -3.40
C ALA A 70 1.32 -4.12 -2.15
N GLY A 71 0.56 -3.94 -1.07
CA GLY A 71 0.81 -4.59 0.21
C GLY A 71 0.68 -6.12 0.17
N GLN A 72 -0.42 -6.64 -0.38
CA GLN A 72 -0.62 -8.08 -0.52
C GLN A 72 0.39 -8.70 -1.50
N ARG A 73 0.79 -7.96 -2.53
CA ARG A 73 1.79 -8.42 -3.51
C ARG A 73 3.17 -8.53 -2.89
N ALA A 74 3.59 -7.52 -2.12
CA ALA A 74 4.86 -7.56 -1.39
C ALA A 74 4.88 -8.70 -0.37
N SER A 75 3.77 -8.91 0.35
CA SER A 75 3.65 -9.99 1.35
C SER A 75 3.74 -11.38 0.70
N ALA A 76 3.13 -11.56 -0.47
CA ALA A 76 3.17 -12.83 -1.21
C ALA A 76 4.59 -13.23 -1.69
N LEU A 77 5.47 -12.26 -1.97
CA LEU A 77 6.86 -12.53 -2.37
C LEU A 77 7.71 -13.15 -1.25
N HIS A 78 7.27 -13.05 0.00
CA HIS A 78 8.01 -13.51 1.17
C HIS A 78 7.46 -14.79 1.80
N ALA A 79 6.68 -15.59 1.08
CA ALA A 79 6.30 -16.96 1.44
C ALA A 79 5.79 -17.19 2.88
N GLY A 80 5.12 -16.20 3.48
CA GLY A 80 4.62 -16.28 4.86
C GLY A 80 5.56 -15.67 5.92
N GLU A 81 6.80 -15.35 5.56
CA GLU A 81 7.71 -14.59 6.42
C GLU A 81 7.29 -13.12 6.51
N ASN A 82 7.43 -12.53 7.70
CA ASN A 82 6.98 -11.17 7.97
C ASN A 82 8.04 -10.36 8.74
N TRP A 83 7.82 -9.05 8.80
CA TRP A 83 8.76 -8.07 9.35
C TRP A 83 9.01 -8.18 10.86
N ARG A 84 8.21 -8.95 11.62
CA ARG A 84 8.40 -9.06 13.09
C ARG A 84 9.54 -9.98 13.49
N ASN A 85 9.82 -10.99 12.68
CA ASN A 85 10.68 -12.10 13.08
C ASN A 85 12.16 -11.85 12.79
N ASP A 86 12.46 -11.12 11.71
CA ASP A 86 13.82 -10.87 11.26
C ASP A 86 13.95 -9.46 10.64
N PRO A 87 14.83 -8.59 11.17
CA PRO A 87 15.14 -7.29 10.59
C PRO A 87 15.63 -7.34 9.13
N ALA A 88 16.28 -8.40 8.68
CA ALA A 88 16.68 -8.58 7.29
C ALA A 88 15.46 -8.82 6.39
N ILE A 89 14.47 -9.58 6.86
CA ILE A 89 13.19 -9.77 6.19
C ILE A 89 12.42 -8.45 6.14
N ALA A 90 12.35 -7.72 7.27
CA ALA A 90 11.69 -6.42 7.33
C ALA A 90 12.24 -5.45 6.28
N ARG A 91 13.56 -5.32 6.17
CA ARG A 91 14.21 -4.46 5.16
C ARG A 91 13.83 -4.84 3.73
N ARG A 92 13.90 -6.12 3.38
CA ARG A 92 13.54 -6.60 2.03
C ARG A 92 12.06 -6.36 1.74
N LEU A 93 11.19 -6.73 2.67
CA LEU A 93 9.75 -6.58 2.55
C LEU A 93 9.33 -5.11 2.38
N TYR A 94 9.91 -4.19 3.15
CA TYR A 94 9.64 -2.76 3.02
C TYR A 94 10.17 -2.18 1.71
N ALA A 95 11.35 -2.62 1.24
CA ALA A 95 11.87 -2.20 -0.06
C ALA A 95 10.98 -2.69 -1.21
N SER A 96 10.55 -3.95 -1.17
CA SER A 96 9.61 -4.52 -2.15
C SER A 96 8.28 -3.79 -2.14
N PHE A 97 7.76 -3.45 -0.96
CA PHE A 97 6.53 -2.66 -0.83
C PHE A 97 6.65 -1.29 -1.49
N SER A 98 7.71 -0.53 -1.19
CA SER A 98 7.94 0.79 -1.77
C SER A 98 8.04 0.75 -3.29
N LEU A 99 8.75 -0.24 -3.84
CA LEU A 99 8.85 -0.42 -5.29
C LEU A 99 7.50 -0.80 -5.90
N LEU A 100 6.76 -1.71 -5.25
CA LEU A 100 5.45 -2.16 -5.74
C LEU A 100 4.40 -1.05 -5.71
N MET A 101 4.43 -0.12 -4.76
CA MET A 101 3.55 1.05 -4.80
C MET A 101 3.74 1.83 -6.10
N ARG A 102 5.00 2.12 -6.48
CA ARG A 102 5.30 2.84 -7.73
C ARG A 102 4.90 2.05 -8.97
N ILE A 103 5.14 0.74 -8.97
CA ILE A 103 4.71 -0.11 -10.07
C ILE A 103 3.18 -0.14 -10.20
N GLN A 104 2.44 -0.20 -9.09
CA GLN A 104 0.98 -0.18 -9.13
C GLN A 104 0.43 1.18 -9.59
N GLU A 105 1.03 2.29 -9.16
CA GLU A 105 0.70 3.64 -9.66
C GLU A 105 0.88 3.72 -11.19
N MET A 106 2.04 3.29 -11.71
CA MET A 106 2.30 3.29 -13.15
C MET A 106 1.33 2.39 -13.92
N ARG A 107 1.05 1.19 -13.39
CA ARG A 107 0.06 0.28 -13.99
C ARG A 107 -1.35 0.87 -14.02
N GLN A 108 -1.77 1.53 -12.94
CA GLN A 108 -3.07 2.20 -12.89
C GLN A 108 -3.15 3.34 -13.91
N ALA A 109 -2.05 4.09 -14.08
CA ALA A 109 -1.98 5.12 -15.09
C ALA A 109 -2.11 4.54 -16.51
N LEU A 110 -1.42 3.44 -16.83
CA LEU A 110 -1.53 2.76 -18.13
C LEU A 110 -2.92 2.18 -18.39
N ASP A 111 -3.59 1.66 -17.37
CA ASP A 111 -4.97 1.17 -17.46
C ASP A 111 -5.97 2.32 -17.65
N THR A 112 -5.79 3.43 -16.93
CA THR A 112 -6.62 4.63 -17.08
C THR A 112 -6.44 5.25 -18.46
N ALA A 113 -5.19 5.35 -18.94
CA ALA A 113 -4.88 5.88 -20.26
C ALA A 113 -5.51 5.05 -21.38
N ALA A 114 -5.72 3.74 -21.18
CA ALA A 114 -6.39 2.88 -22.16
C ALA A 114 -7.86 3.25 -22.38
N GLU A 115 -8.49 3.97 -21.44
CA GLU A 115 -9.90 4.40 -21.51
C GLU A 115 -10.06 5.82 -22.07
N LEU A 116 -8.95 6.54 -22.27
CA LEU A 116 -8.94 7.88 -22.86
C LEU A 116 -8.96 7.80 -24.40
N PRO A 117 -9.49 8.82 -25.10
CA PRO A 117 -9.45 8.92 -26.55
C PRO A 117 -8.05 9.32 -27.03
N LEU A 118 -7.07 8.42 -26.86
CA LEU A 118 -5.70 8.60 -27.35
C LEU A 118 -5.66 8.45 -28.87
N ASP A 119 -4.80 9.22 -29.54
CA ASP A 119 -4.47 8.95 -30.93
C ASP A 119 -3.66 7.64 -31.08
N ALA A 120 -3.52 7.18 -32.32
CA ALA A 120 -2.88 5.90 -32.60
C ALA A 120 -1.42 5.83 -32.12
N ALA A 121 -0.66 6.91 -32.24
CA ALA A 121 0.75 6.94 -31.86
C ALA A 121 0.90 6.83 -30.33
N LEU A 122 0.11 7.59 -29.57
CA LEU A 122 0.08 7.52 -28.12
C LEU A 122 -0.46 6.17 -27.62
N HIS A 123 -1.40 5.55 -28.34
CA HIS A 123 -1.89 4.22 -28.00
C HIS A 123 -0.80 3.15 -28.16
N GLU A 124 0.00 3.22 -29.22
CA GLU A 124 1.15 2.32 -29.45
C GLU A 124 2.23 2.51 -28.38
N GLU A 125 2.59 3.75 -28.06
CA GLU A 125 3.58 4.05 -27.00
C GLU A 125 3.16 3.47 -25.64
N ARG A 126 1.89 3.63 -25.27
CA ARG A 126 1.32 3.07 -24.04
C ARG A 126 1.41 1.53 -24.01
N GLN A 127 1.20 0.85 -25.15
CA GLN A 127 1.28 -0.61 -25.22
C GLN A 127 2.71 -1.17 -25.13
N ALA A 128 3.72 -0.34 -25.43
CA ALA A 128 5.12 -0.72 -25.39
C ALA A 128 5.74 -0.67 -23.97
N CYS A 129 5.03 -0.07 -23.01
CA CYS A 129 5.42 0.04 -21.59
C CYS A 129 4.83 -1.10 -20.75
#